data_AF-A0A150IP01-F1
#
_entry.id   AF-A0A150IP01-F1
#
_cell.length_a   1.000
_cell.length_b   1.000
_cell.length_c   1.000
_cell.angle_alpha   90.00
_cell.angle_beta   90.00
_cell.angle_gamma   90.00
#
_symmetry.space_group_name_H-M   'P 1'
#
loop_
_entity.id
_entity.type
_entity.pdbx_description
1 polymer ?
#
loop_
_entity_poly.entity_id
_entity_poly.type
_entity_poly.pdbx_seq_one_letter_code
_entity_poly.pdbx_strand_id
1 'polypeptide(L)' 'MSWDLINSGKIHIDHILPVRAFNMSDPLHQRACFYWKNMQPLWESDNHKKRMKYNQVDFNVYMDWFIKNVENK' A
#
# COMPACT_ATOMS: atom_id res chain seq x y z
N MET A 1 -0.42 -19.27 -3.80
CA MET A 1 -0.29 -18.21 -4.84
C MET A 1 0.82 -18.62 -5.79
N SER A 2 0.61 -18.58 -7.11
CA SER A 2 1.62 -18.88 -8.14
C SER A 2 1.82 -17.69 -9.08
N TRP A 3 2.96 -17.63 -9.77
CA TRP A 3 3.26 -16.57 -10.73
C TRP A 3 2.26 -16.50 -11.89
N ASP A 4 1.74 -17.65 -12.35
CA ASP A 4 0.71 -17.68 -13.40
C ASP A 4 -0.58 -16.95 -13.00
N LEU A 5 -0.93 -16.97 -11.71
CA LEU A 5 -2.11 -16.28 -11.19
C LEU A 5 -1.88 -14.77 -11.09
N ILE A 6 -0.65 -14.33 -10.88
CA ILE A 6 -0.27 -12.91 -10.98
C ILE A 6 -0.32 -12.47 -12.45
N ASN A 7 0.29 -13.23 -13.36
CA ASN A 7 0.34 -12.92 -14.80
C ASN A 7 -1.05 -12.94 -15.46
N SER A 8 -1.96 -13.79 -14.98
CA SER A 8 -3.36 -13.83 -15.45
C SER A 8 -4.26 -12.77 -14.80
N GLY A 9 -3.73 -11.92 -13.93
CA GLY A 9 -4.48 -10.84 -13.27
C GLY A 9 -5.42 -11.30 -12.15
N LYS A 10 -5.39 -12.58 -11.75
CA LYS A 10 -6.18 -13.07 -10.60
C LYS A 10 -5.64 -12.57 -9.27
N ILE A 11 -4.34 -12.27 -9.22
CA ILE A 11 -3.67 -11.63 -8.08
C ILE A 11 -3.19 -10.26 -8.55
N HIS A 12 -3.66 -9.22 -7.89
CA HIS A 12 -3.23 -7.84 -8.07
C HIS A 12 -2.07 -7.52 -7.12
N ILE A 13 -1.24 -6.56 -7.53
CA ILE A 13 -0.34 -5.84 -6.62
C ILE A 13 -1.15 -4.66 -6.09
N ASP A 14 -1.51 -4.72 -4.82
CA ASP A 14 -2.34 -3.72 -4.15
C ASP A 14 -1.56 -2.95 -3.08
N HIS A 15 -2.03 -1.75 -2.75
CA HIS A 15 -1.51 -0.97 -1.64
C HIS A 15 -2.27 -1.32 -0.37
N ILE A 16 -1.61 -1.76 0.70
CA ILE A 16 -2.20 -2.03 2.02
C ILE A 16 -2.98 -0.80 2.49
N LEU A 17 -2.30 0.35 2.57
CA LEU A 17 -2.93 1.67 2.68
C LEU A 17 -3.18 2.19 1.26
N PRO A 18 -4.43 2.46 0.87
CA PRO A 18 -4.76 2.91 -0.48
C PRO A 18 -4.09 4.26 -0.77
N VAL A 19 -3.77 4.53 -2.04
CA VAL A 19 -3.18 5.81 -2.50
C VAL A 19 -3.95 7.03 -1.97
N ARG A 20 -5.28 6.92 -1.84
CA ARG A 20 -6.16 7.98 -1.29
C ARG A 20 -5.86 8.38 0.15
N ALA A 21 -5.19 7.54 0.93
CA ALA A 21 -4.78 7.87 2.29
C ALA A 21 -3.63 8.89 2.33
N PHE A 22 -2.91 9.05 1.22
CA PHE A 22 -1.69 9.84 1.14
C PHE A 22 -1.91 11.16 0.39
N ASN A 23 -1.18 12.20 0.80
CA ASN A 23 -1.11 13.46 0.07
C ASN A 23 -0.11 13.35 -1.10
N MET A 24 -0.61 13.15 -2.31
CA MET A 24 0.26 13.01 -3.50
C MET A 24 1.01 14.29 -3.89
N SER A 25 0.71 15.44 -3.29
CA SER A 25 1.52 16.66 -3.49
C SER A 25 2.77 16.70 -2.61
N ASP A 26 2.88 15.82 -1.60
CA ASP A 26 4.02 15.74 -0.70
C ASP A 26 4.99 14.61 -1.12
N PRO A 27 6.26 14.91 -1.44
CA PRO A 27 7.26 13.90 -1.78
C PRO A 27 7.45 12.80 -0.72
N LEU A 28 7.34 13.12 0.58
CA LEU A 28 7.45 12.13 1.65
C LEU A 28 6.30 11.12 1.55
N HIS A 29 5.08 11.61 1.34
CA HIS A 29 3.91 10.78 1.17
C HIS A 29 3.95 9.96 -0.12
N GLN A 30 4.50 10.50 -1.22
CA GLN A 30 4.70 9.73 -2.46
C GLN A 30 5.66 8.56 -2.21
N ARG A 31 6.82 8.81 -1.58
CA ARG A 31 7.79 7.76 -1.24
C ARG A 31 7.17 6.71 -0.33
N ALA A 32 6.46 7.14 0.72
CA ALA A 32 5.79 6.23 1.64
C ALA A 32 4.69 5.41 0.97
N CYS A 33 3.88 6.02 0.09
CA CYS A 33 2.80 5.34 -0.62
C CYS A 33 3.31 4.18 -1.49
N PHE A 34 4.37 4.42 -2.28
CA PHE A 34 4.90 3.44 -3.23
C PHE A 34 6.06 2.59 -2.67
N TYR A 35 6.31 2.65 -1.36
CA TYR A 35 7.31 1.82 -0.73
C TYR A 35 6.85 0.35 -0.64
N TRP A 36 7.75 -0.60 -0.85
CA TRP A 36 7.42 -2.03 -0.98
C TRP A 36 6.69 -2.59 0.25
N LYS A 37 6.89 -2.04 1.46
CA LYS A 37 6.15 -2.48 2.65
C LYS A 37 4.69 -2.06 2.66
N ASN A 38 4.29 -1.08 1.84
CA ASN A 38 2.88 -0.76 1.62
C ASN A 38 2.28 -1.61 0.48
N MET A 39 3.05 -2.44 -0.20
CA MET A 39 2.56 -3.29 -1.29
C MET A 39 2.24 -4.70 -0.79
N GLN A 40 1.18 -5.31 -1.33
CA GLN A 40 0.82 -6.70 -1.06
C GLN A 40 0.23 -7.39 -2.30
N PRO A 41 0.47 -8.70 -2.50
CA PRO A 41 -0.35 -9.48 -3.39
C PRO A 41 -1.74 -9.65 -2.79
N LEU A 42 -2.79 -9.35 -3.56
CA LEU A 42 -4.16 -9.50 -3.14
C LEU A 42 -4.99 -10.11 -4.27
N TRP A 43 -5.89 -11.05 -3.95
CA TRP A 43 -6.82 -11.55 -4.96
C TRP A 43 -7.64 -10.40 -5.53
N GLU A 44 -7.87 -10.41 -6.84
CA GLU A 44 -8.66 -9.39 -7.54
C GLU A 44 -10.00 -9.13 -6.82
N SER A 45 -10.75 -10.19 -6.52
CA SER A 45 -12.04 -10.07 -5.82
C SER A 45 -11.93 -9.46 -4.41
N ASP A 46 -10.84 -9.70 -3.68
CA ASP A 46 -10.62 -9.12 -2.36
C ASP A 46 -10.19 -7.65 -2.46
N ASN A 47 -9.38 -7.32 -3.48
CA ASN A 47 -9.02 -5.94 -3.79
C ASN A 47 -10.26 -5.09 -4.10
N HIS A 48 -11.17 -5.62 -4.93
CA HIS A 48 -12.44 -4.94 -5.23
C HIS A 48 -13.32 -4.75 -3.99
N LYS A 49 -13.34 -5.71 -3.05
CA LYS A 49 -14.06 -5.58 -1.78
C LYS A 49 -13.41 -4.57 -0.83
N LYS A 50 -12.08 -4.54 -0.76
CA LYS A 50 -11.28 -3.63 0.09
C LYS A 50 -11.54 -2.16 -0.25
N ARG A 51 -11.65 -1.83 -1.55
CA ARG A 51 -11.83 -0.46 -2.05
C ARG A 51 -10.73 0.46 -1.51
N MET A 52 -11.06 1.73 -1.27
CA MET A 52 -10.15 2.76 -0.72
C MET A 52 -10.30 2.92 0.80
N LYS A 53 -10.71 1.87 1.52
CA LYS A 53 -10.93 1.96 2.97
C LYS A 53 -9.59 1.88 3.69
N TYR A 54 -9.42 2.76 4.66
CA TYR A 54 -8.33 2.73 5.63
C TYR A 54 -8.81 3.35 6.94
N ASN A 55 -8.14 3.04 8.05
CA ASN A 55 -8.34 3.75 9.30
C ASN A 55 -7.11 4.63 9.59
N GLN A 56 -7.34 5.73 10.32
CA GLN A 56 -6.29 6.71 10.57
C GLN A 56 -5.17 6.16 11.49
N VAL A 57 -5.49 5.19 12.34
CA VAL A 57 -4.51 4.59 13.27
C VAL A 57 -3.45 3.82 12.50
N ASP A 58 -3.85 2.95 11.57
CA ASP A 58 -2.94 2.18 10.71
C ASP A 58 -2.09 3.10 9.84
N PHE A 59 -2.69 4.18 9.32
CA PHE A 59 -1.95 5.20 8.56
C PHE A 59 -0.84 5.82 9.42
N ASN A 60 -1.16 6.26 10.63
CA ASN A 60 -0.18 6.90 11.53
C ASN A 60 0.93 5.91 11.91
N VAL A 61 0.57 4.67 12.28
CA VAL A 61 1.55 3.62 12.62
C VAL A 61 2.50 3.35 11.45
N TYR A 62 1.98 3.29 10.22
CA TYR A 62 2.80 3.11 9.03
C TYR A 62 3.74 4.30 8.78
N MET A 63 3.22 5.53 8.86
CA MET A 63 4.01 6.74 8.63
C MET A 63 5.10 6.92 9.69
N ASP A 64 4.79 6.69 10.96
CA ASP A 64 5.77 6.73 12.05
C ASP A 64 6.89 5.71 11.82
N TRP A 65 6.52 4.49 11.41
CA TRP A 65 7.49 3.47 11.04
C TRP A 65 8.35 3.89 9.84
N PHE A 66 7.72 4.40 8.78
CA PHE A 66 8.40 4.81 7.55
C PHE A 66 9.41 5.92 7.81
N ILE A 67 9.01 6.98 8.52
CA ILE A 67 9.88 8.11 8.87
C ILE A 67 11.07 7.62 9.70
N LYS A 68 10.82 6.83 10.74
CA LYS A 68 11.86 6.33 11.64
C LYS A 68 12.85 5.37 10.96
N ASN A 69 12.40 4.57 9.99
CA ASN A 69 13.17 3.44 9.47
C ASN A 69 13.61 3.55 8.02
N VAL A 70 13.11 4.53 7.27
CA VAL A 70 13.39 4.70 5.84
C VAL A 70 13.86 6.11 5.55
N GLU A 71 13.12 7.13 5.96
CA GLU A 71 13.46 8.52 5.63
C GLU A 71 14.67 9.04 6.43
N ASN A 72 14.75 8.72 7.73
CA ASN A 72 15.81 9.20 8.62
C ASN A 72 17.06 8.28 8.66
N LYS A 73 17.23 7.40 7.67
CA LYS A 73 18.42 6.55 7.53
C LYS A 73 19.30 7.08 6.40
#